data_AF-A0A838H2W5-F1
#
_entry.id   AF-A0A838H2W5-F1
#
_cell.length_a   1.000
_cell.length_b   1.000
_cell.length_c   1.000
_cell.angle_alpha   90.00
_cell.angle_beta   90.00
_cell.angle_gamma   90.00
#
_symmetry.space_group_name_H-M   'P 1'
#
loop_
_entity.id
_entity.type
_entity.pdbx_description
1 polymer ?
#
loop_
_entity_poly.entity_id
_entity_poly.type
_entity_poly.pdbx_seq_one_letter_code
_entity_poly.pdbx_strand_id
1 'polypeptide(L)'
;MRAVLWGKDHTTLGEVAVEKLDGDIAVALSRGLRRKAYRYTDLNEDAVAAVAGARATLLVVADGHNGWSSTEAAVTAVLDRLG
;
A
#
# COMPACT_ATOMS: atom_id res chain seq x y z
N MET A 1 6.13 -15.39 0.36
CA MET A 1 4.70 -15.04 0.18
C MET A 1 4.58 -13.55 0.38
N ARG A 2 3.75 -12.84 -0.39
CA ARG A 2 3.60 -11.38 -0.26
C ARG A 2 2.14 -10.96 -0.26
N ALA A 3 1.85 -9.86 0.43
CA ALA A 3 0.57 -9.14 0.42
C ALA A 3 0.85 -7.69 0.00
N VAL A 4 0.01 -7.11 -0.85
CA VAL A 4 0.20 -5.77 -1.40
C VAL A 4 -1.14 -5.08 -1.63
N LEU A 5 -1.33 -3.93 -1.00
CA LEU A 5 -2.48 -3.05 -1.22
C LEU A 5 -2.01 -1.77 -1.93
N TRP A 6 -2.63 -1.48 -3.08
CA TRP A 6 -2.41 -0.26 -3.85
C TRP A 6 -3.54 0.73 -3.59
N GLY A 7 -3.21 1.94 -3.13
CA GLY A 7 -4.20 2.96 -2.81
C GLY A 7 -5.17 3.24 -3.95
N LYS A 8 -4.68 3.22 -5.20
CA LYS A 8 -5.49 3.48 -6.39
C LYS A 8 -6.68 2.52 -6.56
N ASP A 9 -6.59 1.32 -6.00
CA ASP A 9 -7.61 0.28 -6.09
C ASP A 9 -8.64 0.38 -4.94
N HIS A 10 -8.41 1.26 -3.95
CA HIS A 10 -9.27 1.45 -2.77
C HIS A 10 -9.84 2.88 -2.73
N THR A 11 -10.94 3.09 -3.44
CA THR A 11 -11.47 4.43 -3.71
C THR A 11 -12.50 4.93 -2.69
N THR A 12 -13.04 4.09 -1.83
CA THR A 12 -14.05 4.50 -0.83
C THR A 12 -13.40 5.17 0.38
N LEU A 13 -13.93 6.31 0.82
CA LEU A 13 -13.50 6.95 2.06
C LEU A 13 -14.04 6.20 3.27
N GLY A 14 -13.21 6.10 4.31
CA GLY A 14 -13.56 5.44 5.56
C GLY A 14 -13.48 3.92 5.54
N GLU A 15 -13.36 3.30 4.36
CA GLU A 15 -13.07 1.87 4.25
C GLU A 15 -11.59 1.59 4.54
N VAL A 16 -11.34 0.43 5.15
CA VAL A 16 -10.01 -0.11 5.40
C VAL A 16 -9.92 -1.43 4.64
N ALA A 17 -9.10 -1.45 3.59
CA ALA A 17 -8.73 -2.69 2.93
C ALA A 17 -7.73 -3.44 3.81
N VAL A 18 -7.88 -4.76 3.92
CA VAL A 18 -7.01 -5.62 4.71
C VAL A 18 -6.64 -6.83 3.88
N GLU A 19 -5.34 -7.09 3.76
CA GLU A 19 -4.82 -8.32 3.17
C GLU A 19 -4.01 -9.06 4.21
N LYS A 20 -4.40 -10.32 4.47
CA LYS A 20 -3.68 -11.19 5.39
C LYS A 20 -2.56 -11.88 4.64
N LEU A 21 -1.38 -11.87 5.26
CA LEU A 21 -0.27 -12.72 4.93
C LEU A 21 -0.24 -13.87 5.95
N ASP A 22 0.46 -14.96 5.66
CA ASP A 22 0.48 -16.14 6.55
C ASP A 22 0.83 -15.80 8.03
N GLY A 23 0.36 -16.64 8.94
CA GLY A 23 0.51 -16.47 10.39
C GLY A 23 -0.18 -15.22 10.94
N ASP A 24 0.57 -14.41 11.69
CA ASP A 24 0.09 -13.22 12.40
C ASP A 24 0.35 -11.91 11.62
N ILE A 25 0.66 -11.99 10.33
CA ILE A 25 1.03 -10.82 9.52
C ILE A 25 -0.16 -10.38 8.67
N ALA A 26 -0.49 -9.09 8.70
CA ALA A 26 -1.45 -8.50 7.78
C ALA A 26 -1.04 -7.07 7.45
N VAL A 27 -1.46 -6.60 6.29
CA VAL A 27 -1.34 -5.19 5.90
C VAL A 27 -2.73 -4.60 5.73
N ALA A 28 -2.85 -3.31 6.04
CA ALA A 28 -4.09 -2.59 5.91
C ALA A 28 -3.84 -1.20 5.32
N LEU A 29 -4.74 -0.75 4.43
CA LEU A 29 -4.68 0.54 3.78
C LEU A 29 -6.05 1.20 3.76
N SER A 30 -6.09 2.52 3.91
CA SER A 30 -7.31 3.30 3.77
C SER A 30 -7.03 4.53 2.91
N ARG A 31 -8.05 5.01 2.20
CA ARG A 31 -8.06 6.35 1.58
C ARG A 31 -8.19 7.47 2.63
N GLY A 32 -8.42 7.12 3.88
CA GLY A 32 -8.67 8.05 4.99
C GLY A 32 -10.16 8.33 5.19
N LEU A 33 -10.47 9.00 6.30
CA LEU A 33 -11.85 9.27 6.74
C LEU A 33 -12.48 10.50 6.09
N ARG A 34 -11.67 11.42 5.55
CA ARG A 34 -12.12 12.72 5.05
C ARG A 34 -11.47 13.03 3.71
N ARG A 35 -12.22 13.74 2.86
CA ARG A 35 -11.65 14.33 1.64
C ARG A 35 -10.58 15.35 2.02
N LYS A 36 -9.56 15.48 1.17
CA LYS A 36 -8.60 16.58 1.28
C LYS A 36 -9.35 17.92 1.14
N ALA A 37 -8.92 18.93 1.89
CA ALA A 37 -9.58 20.24 1.93
C ALA A 37 -9.38 21.05 0.63
N TYR A 38 -8.41 20.66 -0.19
CA TYR A 38 -8.13 21.25 -1.50
C TYR A 38 -8.66 20.39 -2.64
N ARG A 39 -8.84 20.99 -3.82
CA ARG A 39 -9.29 20.28 -5.01
C ARG A 39 -8.21 19.28 -5.43
N TYR A 40 -8.50 18.00 -5.23
CA TYR A 40 -7.61 16.90 -5.54
C TYR A 40 -8.44 15.79 -6.18
N THR A 41 -8.06 15.42 -7.40
CA THR A 41 -8.79 14.43 -8.22
C THR A 41 -8.09 13.09 -8.30
N ASP A 42 -6.82 13.05 -7.90
CA ASP A 42 -6.03 11.84 -8.02
C ASP A 42 -6.53 10.80 -7.02
N LEU A 43 -6.34 9.54 -7.41
CA LEU A 43 -6.63 8.40 -6.55
C LEU A 43 -5.66 8.40 -5.36
N ASN A 44 -5.86 7.50 -4.41
CA ASN A 44 -4.88 7.35 -3.34
C ASN A 44 -3.55 6.84 -3.93
N GLU A 45 -2.47 7.57 -3.69
CA GLU A 45 -1.14 7.33 -4.27
C GLU A 45 -0.27 6.44 -3.37
N ASP A 46 -0.80 6.08 -2.21
CA ASP A 46 -0.10 5.30 -1.20
C ASP A 46 -0.09 3.81 -1.55
N ALA A 47 0.86 3.08 -0.96
CA ALA A 47 0.88 1.63 -1.00
C ALA A 47 1.41 1.06 0.31
N VAL A 48 0.96 -0.15 0.63
CA VAL A 48 1.52 -0.95 1.71
C VAL A 48 1.72 -2.37 1.23
N ALA A 49 2.86 -2.96 1.59
CA ALA A 49 3.16 -4.35 1.27
C ALA A 49 3.89 -5.03 2.41
N ALA A 50 3.70 -6.33 2.53
CA ALA A 50 4.48 -7.17 3.42
C ALA A 50 4.95 -8.44 2.73
N VAL A 51 6.15 -8.88 3.08
CA VAL A 51 6.71 -10.18 2.70
C VAL A 51 7.18 -10.88 3.97
N ALA A 52 6.75 -12.13 4.13
CA ALA A 52 7.21 -13.02 5.18
C ALA A 52 8.28 -13.95 4.60
N GLY A 53 9.50 -13.86 5.14
CA GLY A 53 10.62 -14.75 4.85
C GLY A 53 11.03 -15.56 6.09
N ALA A 54 11.79 -16.64 5.88
CA ALA A 54 12.19 -17.54 6.96
C ALA A 54 13.08 -16.90 8.05
N ARG A 55 13.71 -15.75 7.75
CA ARG A 55 14.64 -15.06 8.67
C ARG A 55 14.25 -13.62 8.98
N ALA A 56 13.39 -13.03 8.17
CA ALA A 56 13.01 -11.63 8.28
C ALA A 56 11.64 -11.41 7.65
N THR A 57 10.94 -10.39 8.14
CA THR A 57 9.74 -9.84 7.52
C THR A 57 10.08 -8.48 6.95
N LEU A 58 9.72 -8.22 5.71
CA LEU A 58 9.83 -6.92 5.07
C LEU A 58 8.45 -6.25 5.12
N LEU A 59 8.39 -5.03 5.64
CA LEU A 59 7.25 -4.14 5.55
C LEU A 59 7.63 -2.94 4.67
N VAL A 60 6.80 -2.64 3.69
CA VAL A 60 6.93 -1.47 2.82
C VAL A 60 5.70 -0.59 3.02
N VAL A 61 5.92 0.70 3.28
CA VAL A 61 4.89 1.73 3.31
C VAL A 61 5.38 2.86 2.43
N ALA A 62 4.59 3.27 1.45
CA ALA A 62 4.93 4.34 0.52
C ALA A 62 3.82 5.39 0.51
N ASP A 63 4.20 6.64 0.71
CA ASP A 63 3.36 7.84 0.61
C ASP A 63 3.71 8.52 -0.71
N GLY A 64 2.80 8.42 -1.67
CA GLY A 64 3.01 8.91 -3.03
C GLY A 64 2.63 10.38 -3.18
N HIS A 65 3.19 11.02 -4.22
CA HIS A 65 2.75 12.35 -4.62
C HIS A 65 2.80 12.52 -6.14
N ASN A 66 1.90 13.35 -6.69
CA ASN A 66 1.83 13.72 -8.12
C ASN A 66 1.62 12.52 -9.07
N GLY A 67 0.74 11.62 -8.69
CA GLY A 67 0.42 10.35 -9.35
C GLY A 67 0.88 9.14 -8.53
N TRP A 68 0.23 8.00 -8.77
CA TRP A 68 0.53 6.72 -8.09
C TRP A 68 1.69 5.94 -8.75
N SER A 69 2.14 6.35 -9.94
CA SER A 69 3.08 5.57 -10.75
C SER A 69 4.47 5.44 -10.12
N SER A 70 4.96 6.49 -9.45
CA SER A 70 6.24 6.47 -8.75
C SER A 70 6.22 5.51 -7.55
N THR A 71 5.13 5.53 -6.77
CA THR A 71 4.88 4.58 -5.69
C THR A 71 4.87 3.14 -6.21
N GLU A 72 4.11 2.87 -7.28
CA GLU A 72 4.02 1.52 -7.84
C GLU A 72 5.38 1.00 -8.34
N ALA A 73 6.14 1.85 -9.04
CA ALA A 73 7.48 1.50 -9.49
C ALA A 73 8.45 1.24 -8.33
N ALA A 74 8.45 2.10 -7.31
CA ALA A 74 9.35 1.98 -6.16
C ALA A 74 9.04 0.73 -5.32
N VAL A 75 7.77 0.49 -5.00
CA VAL A 75 7.35 -0.69 -4.22
C VAL A 75 7.62 -1.96 -5.01
N THR A 76 7.31 -1.99 -6.32
CA THR A 76 7.60 -3.15 -7.17
C THR A 76 9.09 -3.45 -7.20
N ALA A 77 9.95 -2.45 -7.38
CA ALA A 77 11.41 -2.65 -7.38
C ALA A 77 11.93 -3.22 -6.06
N VAL A 78 11.40 -2.78 -4.92
CA VAL A 78 11.75 -3.31 -3.59
C VAL A 78 11.30 -4.76 -3.44
N LEU A 79 10.04 -5.05 -3.80
CA LEU A 79 9.47 -6.41 -3.70
C LEU A 79 10.16 -7.39 -4.64
N ASP A 80 10.51 -6.98 -5.86
CA ASP A 80 11.22 -7.84 -6.81
C ASP A 80 12.64 -8.18 -6.35
N ARG A 81 13.23 -7.32 -5.49
CA ARG A 81 14.61 -7.48 -5.03
C ARG A 81 14.75 -8.17 -3.67
N LEU A 82 13.76 -7.98 -2.80
CA LEU A 82 13.80 -8.34 -1.38
C LEU A 82 12.56 -9.12 -0.90
N GLY A 83 11.57 -9.32 -1.77
CA GLY A 83 10.28 -9.96 -1.48
C GLY A 83 10.14 -11.42 -1.89
#